data_AF-A0A924ZDN3-F1
#
_entry.id   AF-A0A924ZDN3-F1
#
_cell.length_a   1.000
_cell.length_b   1.000
_cell.length_c   1.000
_cell.angle_alpha   90.00
_cell.angle_beta   90.00
_cell.angle_gamma   90.00
#
_symmetry.space_group_name_H-M   'P 1'
#
loop_
_entity.id
_entity.type
_entity.pdbx_description
1 polymer ?
#
loop_
_entity_poly.entity_id
_entity_poly.type
_entity_poly.pdbx_seq_one_letter_code
_entity_poly.pdbx_strand_id
1 'polypeptide(L)' 'SGMAEGTFDKAMIDRMVPMKRTGRADEVAALVAFLASDEAGYISGQVISINGGMI' A
#
# COMPACT_ATOMS: atom_id res chain seq x y z
N SER A 1 17.33 4.74 13.82
CA SER A 1 16.54 3.78 14.61
C SER A 1 15.10 3.80 14.14
N GLY A 2 14.84 3.39 12.89
CA GLY A 2 13.47 3.32 12.38
C GLY A 2 12.82 2.02 12.87
N MET A 3 11.57 2.09 13.33
CA MET A 3 10.79 0.97 13.92
C MET A 3 10.58 -0.25 12.98
N ALA A 4 11.24 -0.31 11.83
CA ALA A 4 11.01 -1.27 10.75
C ALA A 4 12.29 -1.94 10.19
N GLU A 5 13.49 -1.51 10.58
CA GLU A 5 14.71 -2.16 10.08
C GLU A 5 14.89 -3.52 10.79
N GLY A 6 14.51 -4.59 10.09
CA GLY A 6 14.72 -5.98 10.52
C GLY A 6 13.47 -6.75 10.97
N THR A 7 12.28 -6.15 10.97
CA THR A 7 11.06 -6.79 11.50
C THR A 7 10.31 -7.68 10.49
N PHE A 8 10.56 -7.55 9.19
CA PHE A 8 9.88 -8.32 8.15
C PHE A 8 10.92 -8.95 7.23
N ASP A 9 11.24 -10.22 7.49
CA ASP A 9 12.06 -10.99 6.58
C ASP A 9 11.30 -11.31 5.28
N LYS A 10 12.04 -11.69 4.23
CA LYS A 10 11.46 -11.99 2.92
C LYS A 10 10.44 -13.13 2.99
N ALA A 11 10.65 -14.13 3.84
CA ALA A 11 9.76 -15.29 3.94
C ALA A 11 8.41 -14.91 4.56
N MET A 12 8.40 -13.99 5.53
CA MET A 12 7.19 -13.41 6.09
C MET A 12 6.44 -12.60 5.03
N ILE A 13 7.13 -11.75 4.27
CA ILE A 13 6.53 -10.97 3.17
C ILE A 13 5.91 -11.91 2.13
N ASP A 14 6.63 -12.95 1.71
CA ASP A 14 6.15 -13.93 0.74
C ASP A 14 4.92 -14.70 1.24
N ARG A 15 4.74 -14.87 2.56
CA ARG A 15 3.55 -15.54 3.12
C ARG A 15 2.37 -14.60 3.26
N MET A 16 2.60 -13.40 3.77
CA MET A 16 1.53 -12.47 4.15
C MET A 16 1.04 -11.61 2.99
N VAL A 17 1.92 -11.23 2.06
CA VAL A 17 1.58 -10.34 0.95
C VAL A 17 1.38 -11.17 -0.32
N PRO A 18 0.17 -11.22 -0.90
CA PRO A 18 -0.05 -11.92 -2.17
C PRO A 18 0.87 -11.45 -3.30
N MET A 19 1.17 -10.15 -3.37
CA MET A 19 2.11 -9.58 -4.36
C MET A 19 3.60 -9.90 -4.10
N LYS A 20 3.93 -10.63 -3.02
CA LYS A 20 5.31 -11.11 -2.70
C LYS A 20 6.39 -10.02 -2.64
N ARG A 21 6.00 -8.82 -2.21
CA ARG A 21 6.93 -7.70 -2.00
C ARG A 21 6.36 -6.69 -1.03
N THR A 22 7.23 -5.89 -0.45
CA THR A 22 6.85 -4.66 0.23
C THR A 22 6.29 -3.65 -0.78
N GLY A 23 5.26 -2.92 -0.37
CA GLY A 23 4.81 -1.73 -1.09
C GLY A 23 5.89 -0.65 -1.08
N ARG A 24 5.85 0.24 -2.06
CA ARG A 24 6.74 1.40 -2.12
C ARG A 24 5.97 2.68 -1.82
N ALA A 25 6.66 3.70 -1.30
CA ALA A 25 6.04 4.97 -0.93
C ALA A 25 5.42 5.71 -2.12
N ASP A 26 6.01 5.58 -3.32
CA ASP A 26 5.49 6.16 -4.56
C ASP A 26 4.15 5.56 -4.98
N GLU A 27 3.88 4.29 -4.63
CA GLU A 27 2.61 3.64 -4.94
C GLU A 27 1.47 4.21 -4.08
N VAL A 28 1.75 4.52 -2.81
CA VAL A 28 0.82 5.23 -1.92
C VAL A 28 0.61 6.66 -2.41
N ALA A 29 1.69 7.36 -2.74
CA ALA A 29 1.62 8.73 -3.26
C ALA A 29 0.80 8.80 -4.56
N ALA A 30 0.95 7.83 -5.47
CA ALA A 30 0.19 7.78 -6.71
C ALA A 30 -1.32 7.59 -6.47
N LEU A 31 -1.72 6.72 -5.54
CA LEU A 31 -3.14 6.57 -5.17
C LEU A 31 -3.69 7.87 -4.57
N VAL A 32 -2.94 8.51 -3.67
CA VAL A 32 -3.34 9.79 -3.07
C VAL A 32 -3.47 10.87 -4.13
N ALA A 33 -2.52 10.96 -5.07
CA ALA A 33 -2.55 11.93 -6.16
C ALA A 33 -3.79 11.74 -7.04
N PHE A 34 -4.15 10.49 -7.38
CA PHE A 34 -5.39 10.19 -8.09
C PHE A 34 -6.63 10.59 -7.29
N LEU A 35 -6.71 10.24 -6.00
CA LEU A 35 -7.87 10.59 -5.18
C LEU A 35 -8.04 12.10 -4.96
N ALA A 36 -6.95 12.86 -5.04
CA ALA A 36 -6.96 14.32 -4.98
C ALA A 36 -7.24 15.01 -6.33
N SER A 37 -7.29 14.25 -7.42
CA SER A 37 -7.52 14.76 -8.78
C SER A 37 -9.00 14.81 -9.15
N ASP A 38 -9.33 15.56 -10.21
CA ASP A 38 -10.71 15.69 -10.70
C ASP A 38 -11.26 14.35 -11.23
N GLU A 39 -10.38 13.46 -11.68
CA GLU A 39 -10.71 12.13 -12.18
C GLU A 39 -11.39 11.24 -11.12
N ALA A 40 -11.14 11.50 -9.83
CA ALA A 40 -11.75 10.77 -8.73
C ALA A 40 -13.05 11.42 -8.20
N GLY A 41 -13.61 12.42 -8.90
CA GLY A 41 -14.68 13.29 -8.39
C GLY A 41 -15.99 12.62 -7.94
N TYR A 42 -16.20 11.33 -8.23
CA TYR A 42 -17.37 10.56 -7.78
C TYR A 42 -17.05 9.51 -6.70
N ILE A 43 -15.80 9.45 -6.23
CA ILE A 43 -15.35 8.54 -5.17
C ILE A 43 -15.44 9.28 -3.83
N SER A 44 -16.33 8.83 -2.94
CA SER A 44 -16.47 9.41 -1.60
C SER A 44 -16.86 8.35 -0.57
N GLY A 45 -16.46 8.59 0.68
CA GLY A 45 -16.75 7.71 1.83
C GLY A 45 -16.09 6.33 1.78
N GLN A 46 -15.13 6.11 0.87
CA GLN A 46 -14.47 4.82 0.70
C GLN A 46 -13.19 4.71 1.53
N VAL A 47 -12.94 3.52 2.07
CA VAL A 47 -11.64 3.13 2.64
C VAL A 47 -10.95 2.23 1.63
N ILE A 48 -9.87 2.71 1.01
CA ILE A 48 -9.15 2.00 -0.04
C ILE A 48 -7.88 1.36 0.55
N SER A 49 -7.80 0.03 0.49
CA SER A 49 -6.62 -0.70 0.95
C SER A 49 -5.54 -0.74 -0.12
N ILE A 50 -4.33 -0.26 0.22
CA ILE A 50 -3.14 -0.35 -0.63
C ILE A 50 -2.05 -1.20 0.06
N ASN A 51 -2.27 -2.51 0.10
CA ASN A 51 -1.50 -3.41 0.96
C ASN A 51 -0.97 -4.66 0.23
N GLY A 52 -0.94 -4.64 -1.10
CA GLY A 52 -0.44 -5.78 -1.88
C GLY A 52 -1.32 -7.04 -1.80
N GLY A 53 -2.60 -6.88 -1.45
CA GLY A 53 -3.60 -7.95 -1.39
C GLY A 53 -3.76 -8.59 -0.01
N MET A 54 -3.17 -8.00 1.05
CA MET A 54 -3.36 -8.48 2.42
C MET A 54 -4.82 -8.28 2.85
N ILE A 55 -5.66 -9.31 2.83
CA ILE A 55 -7.02 -9.31 3.37
C ILE A 55 -7.19 -10.54 4.24
#